data_AF-A0A8S3BZT1-F1
#
_entry.id   AF-A0A8S3BZT1-F1
#
_cell.length_a   1.000
_cell.length_b   1.000
_cell.length_c   1.000
_cell.angle_alpha   90.00
_cell.angle_beta   90.00
_cell.angle_gamma   90.00
#
_symmetry.space_group_name_H-M   'P 1'
#
loop_
_entity.id
_entity.type
_entity.pdbx_description
1 polymer ?
#
loop_
_entity_poly.entity_id
_entity_poly.type
_entity_poly.pdbx_seq_one_letter_code
_entity_poly.pdbx_strand_id
1 'polypeptide(L)'
;LLAHYPAWTGWSLTQLKDMCSLINPQMRTSKHRLPFEAVCMYWIKLKTNLSFRQIGTLFKLQTKEENIRKRVENIFHTVSRYLYDAIVPSNLGFHHLSRADALTHHTAYTETFFGPSLALIWDGTYIYCNKSEDHKFQKETYSGQKCHHLVKFMSIVLPDGYVFDLIGPFNGKENDAKISKAILEMNDDLSMICEAGDTQIVDRGFRDVAGAFEELGFDVQMPSFLEKGAKQLETEQANETRMTTKSRWVVESFHSQFKKWRFFSERISQDFLVNIDVLVRTLAASLNKYRPRRFHGKSPDDYALATKMLLMHNKTSQLQQVISQGDLSLRKNWKNIVHFDTHFDFPYLTLDFLREYTCGVYQIKQSSTYAKAHLYDHDGEFEYQLSSSDDTILRCRIHSKHSSTS
;
A
#
# COMPACT_ATOMS: atom_id res chain seq x y z
N LEU A 1 -17.07 -26.40 -11.84
CA LEU A 1 -16.39 -25.58 -10.81
C LEU A 1 -15.00 -25.06 -11.23
N LEU A 2 -14.37 -25.56 -12.31
CA LEU A 2 -12.99 -25.20 -12.70
C LEU A 2 -12.86 -24.15 -13.83
N ALA A 3 -13.93 -23.45 -14.21
CA ALA A 3 -13.88 -22.40 -15.23
C ALA A 3 -13.37 -21.03 -14.70
N HIS A 4 -13.18 -20.87 -13.38
CA HIS A 4 -12.80 -19.60 -12.76
C HIS A 4 -11.68 -19.74 -11.71
N TYR A 5 -10.54 -20.36 -12.09
CA TYR A 5 -9.36 -20.47 -11.19
C TYR A 5 -8.96 -19.14 -10.52
N PRO A 6 -8.92 -17.98 -11.23
CA PRO A 6 -8.52 -16.71 -10.60
C PRO A 6 -9.46 -16.26 -9.46
N ALA A 7 -10.75 -16.56 -9.56
CA ALA A 7 -11.71 -16.19 -8.51
C ALA A 7 -11.46 -16.99 -7.22
N TRP A 8 -11.16 -18.28 -7.35
CA TRP A 8 -10.99 -19.21 -6.24
C TRP A 8 -9.59 -19.20 -5.63
N THR A 9 -8.55 -19.03 -6.45
CA THR A 9 -7.14 -19.16 -6.04
C THR A 9 -6.40 -17.83 -6.05
N GLY A 10 -6.89 -16.84 -6.80
CA GLY A 10 -6.16 -15.64 -7.16
C GLY A 10 -5.28 -15.80 -8.41
N TRP A 11 -5.08 -17.02 -8.93
CA TRP A 11 -4.09 -17.31 -9.97
C TRP A 11 -4.73 -17.92 -11.23
N SER A 12 -4.08 -17.70 -12.38
CA SER A 12 -4.46 -18.34 -13.64
C SER A 12 -4.10 -19.82 -13.63
N LEU A 13 -4.70 -20.60 -14.53
CA LEU A 13 -4.36 -22.01 -14.68
C LEU A 13 -2.87 -22.23 -15.00
N THR A 14 -2.29 -21.38 -15.85
CA THR A 14 -0.86 -21.44 -16.21
C THR A 14 0.03 -21.20 -15.00
N GLN A 15 -0.30 -20.19 -14.17
CA GLN A 15 0.45 -19.89 -12.94
C GLN A 15 0.36 -21.05 -11.94
N LEU A 16 -0.82 -21.64 -11.76
CA LEU A 16 -1.00 -22.79 -10.86
C LEU A 16 -0.23 -24.02 -11.33
N LYS A 17 -0.17 -24.26 -12.65
CA LYS A 17 0.60 -25.37 -13.23
C LYS A 17 2.10 -25.16 -13.01
N ASP A 18 2.60 -23.94 -13.17
CA ASP A 18 4.00 -23.60 -12.88
C ASP A 18 4.32 -23.77 -11.39
N MET A 19 3.49 -23.22 -10.48
CA MET A 19 3.67 -23.45 -9.04
C MET A 19 3.67 -24.93 -8.67
N CYS A 20 2.82 -25.72 -9.34
CA CYS A 20 2.80 -27.17 -9.16
C CYS A 20 4.08 -27.84 -9.66
N SER A 21 4.62 -27.45 -10.82
CA SER A 21 5.84 -28.06 -11.35
C SER A 21 7.05 -27.79 -10.46
N LEU A 22 7.14 -26.60 -9.85
CA LEU A 22 8.22 -26.23 -8.91
C LEU A 22 8.30 -27.17 -7.70
N ILE A 23 7.16 -27.60 -7.16
CA ILE A 23 7.11 -28.43 -5.95
C ILE A 23 6.86 -29.92 -6.23
N ASN A 24 6.51 -30.28 -7.47
CA ASN A 24 6.17 -31.65 -7.85
C ASN A 24 7.26 -32.68 -7.47
N PRO A 25 8.57 -32.40 -7.61
CA PRO A 25 9.62 -33.35 -7.23
C PRO A 25 9.61 -33.74 -5.74
N GLN A 26 9.09 -32.85 -4.88
CA GLN A 26 9.03 -33.05 -3.43
C GLN A 26 7.68 -33.63 -2.96
N MET A 27 6.69 -33.66 -3.86
CA MET A 27 5.33 -34.07 -3.55
C MET A 27 5.14 -35.57 -3.81
N ARG A 28 4.75 -36.31 -2.76
CA ARG A 28 4.33 -37.70 -2.92
C ARG A 28 2.98 -37.76 -3.64
N THR A 29 2.93 -38.43 -4.79
CA THR A 29 1.68 -38.81 -5.42
C THR A 29 0.95 -39.80 -4.51
N SER A 30 -0.31 -39.50 -4.19
CA SER A 30 -1.15 -40.42 -3.41
C SER A 30 -2.32 -40.88 -4.28
N LYS A 31 -2.85 -42.07 -4.01
CA LYS A 31 -4.05 -42.59 -4.70
C LYS A 31 -5.27 -41.66 -4.61
N HIS A 32 -5.27 -40.70 -3.69
CA HIS A 32 -6.44 -39.89 -3.34
C HIS A 32 -6.30 -38.40 -3.70
N ARG A 33 -5.16 -37.97 -4.29
CA ARG A 33 -4.91 -36.55 -4.56
C ARG A 33 -3.73 -36.35 -5.51
N LEU A 34 -3.95 -35.54 -6.54
CA LEU A 34 -2.90 -35.04 -7.44
C LEU A 34 -2.15 -33.84 -6.83
N PRO A 35 -0.84 -33.68 -7.08
CA PRO A 35 -0.08 -32.51 -6.63
C PRO A 35 -0.73 -31.16 -7.02
N PHE A 36 -1.31 -31.09 -8.23
CA PHE A 36 -2.01 -29.90 -8.70
C PHE A 36 -3.22 -29.53 -7.81
N GLU A 37 -4.00 -30.51 -7.37
CA GLU A 37 -5.14 -30.29 -6.47
C GLU A 37 -4.68 -29.76 -5.11
N ALA A 38 -3.53 -30.24 -4.62
CA ALA A 38 -2.92 -29.75 -3.39
C ALA A 38 -2.57 -28.26 -3.47
N VAL A 39 -1.97 -27.83 -4.58
CA VAL A 39 -1.67 -26.41 -4.86
C VAL A 39 -2.95 -25.59 -4.91
N CYS A 40 -4.00 -26.11 -5.55
CA CYS A 40 -5.29 -25.43 -5.60
C CYS A 40 -5.92 -25.28 -4.20
N MET A 41 -5.91 -26.33 -3.37
CA MET A 41 -6.42 -26.29 -2.00
C MET A 41 -5.69 -25.23 -1.15
N TYR A 42 -4.36 -25.15 -1.28
CA TYR A 42 -3.54 -24.15 -0.58
C TYR A 42 -3.96 -22.73 -0.95
N TRP A 43 -4.02 -22.42 -2.25
CA TRP A 43 -4.39 -21.08 -2.70
C TRP A 43 -5.85 -20.74 -2.45
N ILE A 44 -6.76 -21.72 -2.52
CA ILE A 44 -8.15 -21.53 -2.12
C ILE A 44 -8.24 -21.13 -0.65
N LYS A 45 -7.48 -21.78 0.25
CA LYS A 45 -7.44 -21.38 1.66
C LYS A 45 -7.02 -19.93 1.81
N LEU A 46 -5.90 -19.52 1.20
CA LEU A 46 -5.43 -18.13 1.34
C LEU A 46 -6.39 -17.12 0.69
N LYS A 47 -6.92 -17.44 -0.50
CA LYS A 47 -7.76 -16.52 -1.26
C LYS A 47 -9.13 -16.32 -0.63
N THR A 48 -9.74 -17.39 -0.14
CA THR A 48 -11.15 -17.41 0.31
C THR A 48 -11.33 -17.46 1.82
N ASN A 49 -10.28 -17.84 2.56
CA ASN A 49 -10.29 -18.14 3.99
C ASN A 49 -11.28 -19.25 4.43
N LEU A 50 -11.76 -20.09 3.51
CA LEU A 50 -12.63 -21.22 3.85
C LEU A 50 -11.99 -22.15 4.90
N SER A 51 -12.81 -22.84 5.67
CA SER A 51 -12.32 -23.87 6.60
C SER A 51 -11.74 -25.07 5.84
N PHE A 52 -10.78 -25.77 6.46
CA PHE A 52 -10.18 -26.97 5.86
C PHE A 52 -11.23 -28.05 5.54
N ARG A 53 -12.29 -28.18 6.34
CA ARG A 53 -13.41 -29.09 6.06
C ARG A 53 -14.15 -28.70 4.79
N GLN A 54 -14.53 -27.42 4.64
CA GLN A 54 -15.20 -26.92 3.42
C GLN A 54 -14.35 -27.17 2.17
N ILE A 55 -13.04 -26.89 2.23
CA ILE A 55 -12.13 -27.15 1.12
C ILE A 55 -12.09 -28.65 0.79
N GLY A 56 -11.98 -29.52 1.78
CA GLY A 56 -11.96 -30.96 1.55
C GLY A 56 -13.26 -31.49 0.94
N THR A 57 -14.41 -30.95 1.34
CA THR A 57 -15.71 -31.24 0.72
C THR A 57 -15.76 -30.77 -0.73
N LEU A 58 -15.26 -29.57 -1.04
CA LEU A 58 -15.21 -29.03 -2.41
C LEU A 58 -14.42 -29.93 -3.37
N PHE A 59 -13.33 -30.54 -2.87
CA PHE A 59 -12.49 -31.46 -3.64
C PHE A 59 -12.91 -32.93 -3.53
N LYS A 60 -14.03 -33.22 -2.83
CA LYS A 60 -14.58 -34.58 -2.68
C LYS A 60 -13.53 -35.60 -2.21
N LEU A 61 -12.70 -35.21 -1.24
CA LEU A 61 -11.62 -36.07 -0.74
C LEU A 61 -12.18 -37.39 -0.20
N GLN A 62 -11.74 -38.51 -0.76
CA GLN A 62 -12.14 -39.86 -0.34
C GLN A 62 -11.43 -40.26 0.95
N THR A 63 -11.96 -39.79 2.09
CA THR A 63 -11.52 -40.15 3.44
C THR A 63 -12.72 -40.15 4.38
N LYS A 64 -12.62 -40.80 5.54
CA LYS A 64 -13.66 -40.69 6.59
C LYS A 64 -13.89 -39.21 6.94
N GLU A 65 -15.15 -38.85 7.18
CA GLU A 65 -15.56 -37.46 7.36
C GLU A 65 -14.79 -36.76 8.49
N GLU A 66 -14.54 -37.46 9.61
CA GLU A 66 -13.76 -36.92 10.72
C GLU A 66 -12.32 -36.54 10.34
N ASN A 67 -11.77 -37.11 9.27
CA ASN A 67 -10.39 -36.93 8.85
C ASN A 67 -10.21 -35.90 7.72
N ILE A 68 -11.30 -35.39 7.13
CA ILE A 68 -11.23 -34.44 5.99
C ILE A 68 -10.46 -33.18 6.41
N ARG A 69 -10.82 -32.57 7.55
CA ARG A 69 -10.17 -31.35 8.08
C ARG A 69 -8.66 -31.55 8.19
N LYS A 70 -8.25 -32.56 8.97
CA LYS A 70 -6.83 -32.84 9.26
C LYS A 70 -6.03 -33.15 8.00
N ARG A 71 -6.64 -33.85 7.05
CA ARG A 71 -6.00 -34.14 5.76
C ARG A 71 -5.71 -32.84 4.99
N VAL A 72 -6.70 -31.96 4.82
CA VAL A 72 -6.49 -30.69 4.09
C VAL A 72 -5.53 -29.77 4.82
N GLU A 73 -5.57 -29.73 6.15
CA GLU A 73 -4.61 -28.99 6.98
C GLU A 73 -3.17 -29.46 6.75
N ASN A 74 -2.92 -30.77 6.78
CA ASN A 74 -1.60 -31.33 6.48
C ASN A 74 -1.14 -30.99 5.05
N ILE A 75 -2.07 -31.03 4.08
CA ILE A 75 -1.80 -30.65 2.70
C ILE A 75 -1.38 -29.18 2.63
N PHE A 76 -2.13 -28.30 3.31
CA PHE A 76 -1.88 -26.86 3.34
C PHE A 76 -0.47 -26.57 3.87
N HIS A 77 -0.09 -27.13 5.03
CA HIS A 77 1.23 -26.91 5.61
C HIS A 77 2.37 -27.51 4.77
N THR A 78 2.14 -28.65 4.12
CA THR A 78 3.14 -29.27 3.22
C THR A 78 3.38 -28.39 2.00
N VAL A 79 2.32 -27.96 1.32
CA VAL A 79 2.41 -27.09 0.14
C VAL A 79 2.98 -25.72 0.51
N SER A 80 2.60 -25.18 1.66
CA SER A 80 3.14 -23.91 2.18
C SER A 80 4.66 -23.95 2.28
N ARG A 81 5.22 -25.01 2.87
CA ARG A 81 6.68 -25.15 3.02
C ARG A 81 7.37 -25.28 1.67
N TYR A 82 6.88 -26.17 0.81
CA TYR A 82 7.52 -26.41 -0.49
C TYR A 82 7.44 -25.19 -1.42
N LEU A 83 6.33 -24.44 -1.41
CA LEU A 83 6.24 -23.21 -2.18
C LEU A 83 7.12 -22.11 -1.61
N TYR A 84 7.26 -22.03 -0.29
CA TYR A 84 8.20 -21.10 0.34
C TYR A 84 9.62 -21.39 -0.14
N ASP A 85 10.10 -22.62 0.03
CA ASP A 85 11.46 -23.03 -0.35
C ASP A 85 11.73 -22.85 -1.85
N ALA A 86 10.72 -23.05 -2.71
CA ALA A 86 10.88 -22.99 -4.15
C ALA A 86 10.72 -21.58 -4.77
N ILE A 87 9.95 -20.68 -4.15
CA ILE A 87 9.61 -19.38 -4.74
C ILE A 87 10.28 -18.23 -4.00
N VAL A 88 10.31 -18.25 -2.66
CA VAL A 88 10.77 -17.10 -1.86
C VAL A 88 12.24 -16.75 -2.15
N PRO A 89 13.20 -17.69 -2.11
CA PRO A 89 14.62 -17.36 -2.31
C PRO A 89 14.96 -16.72 -3.65
N SER A 90 14.11 -16.88 -4.67
CA SER A 90 14.34 -16.35 -6.02
C SER A 90 13.50 -15.10 -6.33
N ASN A 91 12.63 -14.65 -5.44
CA ASN A 91 11.67 -13.58 -5.73
C ASN A 91 11.39 -12.62 -4.55
N LEU A 92 12.07 -12.81 -3.41
CA LEU A 92 11.92 -11.99 -2.21
C LEU A 92 13.15 -12.17 -1.29
N GLY A 93 13.52 -11.12 -0.55
CA GLY A 93 14.65 -11.12 0.38
C GLY A 93 15.91 -10.48 -0.18
N PHE A 94 16.90 -10.17 0.65
CA PHE A 94 18.02 -9.34 0.22
C PHE A 94 18.98 -10.01 -0.78
N HIS A 95 18.94 -11.34 -0.92
CA HIS A 95 19.88 -12.09 -1.75
C HIS A 95 19.39 -12.41 -3.18
N HIS A 96 18.10 -12.25 -3.47
CA HIS A 96 17.55 -12.73 -4.75
C HIS A 96 17.81 -11.79 -5.93
N LEU A 97 18.20 -10.54 -5.64
CA LEU A 97 18.23 -9.47 -6.62
C LEU A 97 19.43 -8.56 -6.36
N SER A 98 20.21 -8.27 -7.40
CA SER A 98 21.41 -7.44 -7.29
C SER A 98 21.06 -5.96 -7.19
N ARG A 99 21.98 -5.13 -6.67
CA ARG A 99 21.81 -3.66 -6.70
C ARG A 99 21.56 -3.12 -8.12
N ALA A 100 22.28 -3.65 -9.12
CA ALA A 100 22.09 -3.26 -10.51
C ALA A 100 20.67 -3.57 -11.01
N ASP A 101 20.14 -4.74 -10.67
CA ASP A 101 18.76 -5.10 -11.00
C ASP A 101 17.76 -4.18 -10.27
N ALA A 102 18.03 -3.83 -9.01
CA ALA A 102 17.15 -2.99 -8.18
C ALA A 102 17.00 -1.59 -8.75
N LEU A 103 18.08 -1.02 -9.27
CA LEU A 103 18.06 0.27 -9.97
C LEU A 103 17.18 0.22 -11.23
N THR A 104 16.98 -0.95 -11.87
CA THR A 104 16.04 -1.07 -13.00
C THR A 104 14.56 -0.92 -12.61
N HIS A 105 14.25 -0.96 -11.31
CA HIS A 105 12.92 -0.74 -10.76
C HIS A 105 12.63 0.72 -10.43
N HIS A 106 13.58 1.62 -10.69
CA HIS A 106 13.31 3.04 -10.62
C HIS A 106 12.21 3.46 -11.58
N THR A 107 11.58 4.59 -11.28
CA THR A 107 10.57 5.22 -12.13
C THR A 107 11.04 6.63 -12.48
N ALA A 108 10.46 7.23 -13.51
CA ALA A 108 10.73 8.61 -13.89
C ALA A 108 10.57 9.57 -12.71
N TYR A 109 9.60 9.33 -11.83
CA TYR A 109 9.37 10.14 -10.63
C TYR A 109 10.53 10.03 -9.65
N THR A 110 10.97 8.81 -9.33
CA THR A 110 12.10 8.59 -8.41
C THR A 110 13.39 9.19 -8.97
N GLU A 111 13.70 8.92 -10.24
CA GLU A 111 14.91 9.43 -10.89
C GLU A 111 14.91 10.96 -10.95
N THR A 112 13.76 11.57 -11.25
CA THR A 112 13.62 13.03 -11.35
C THR A 112 13.64 13.71 -9.97
N PHE A 113 13.02 13.12 -8.96
CA PHE A 113 12.87 13.75 -7.63
C PHE A 113 14.06 13.53 -6.72
N PHE A 114 14.66 12.33 -6.76
CA PHE A 114 15.67 11.91 -5.78
C PHE A 114 17.00 11.51 -6.43
N GLY A 115 17.08 11.54 -7.76
CA GLY A 115 18.29 11.22 -8.50
C GLY A 115 18.49 9.71 -8.75
N PRO A 116 19.71 9.32 -9.16
CA PRO A 116 19.98 7.97 -9.65
C PRO A 116 20.32 6.94 -8.55
N SER A 117 20.50 7.37 -7.30
CA SER A 117 20.80 6.48 -6.17
C SER A 117 19.63 5.54 -5.87
N LEU A 118 19.91 4.36 -5.29
CA LEU A 118 18.84 3.40 -5.02
C LEU A 118 17.81 4.02 -4.08
N ALA A 119 16.53 3.80 -4.37
CA ALA A 119 15.43 4.26 -3.53
C ALA A 119 14.63 3.06 -3.04
N LEU A 120 14.43 2.99 -1.73
CA LEU A 120 13.57 1.99 -1.10
C LEU A 120 12.40 2.68 -0.39
N ILE A 121 11.22 2.09 -0.51
CA ILE A 121 10.00 2.57 0.13
C ILE A 121 9.66 1.62 1.29
N TRP A 122 9.48 2.19 2.48
CA TRP A 122 9.13 1.44 3.68
C TRP A 122 7.69 1.73 4.08
N ASP A 123 6.93 0.68 4.37
CA ASP A 123 5.62 0.85 4.98
C ASP A 123 5.18 -0.37 5.79
N GLY A 124 4.55 -0.10 6.92
CA GLY A 124 4.02 -1.11 7.81
C GLY A 124 2.72 -1.72 7.28
N THR A 125 2.61 -3.04 7.32
CA THR A 125 1.33 -3.74 7.17
C THR A 125 1.06 -4.62 8.37
N TYR A 126 -0.17 -5.10 8.51
CA TYR A 126 -0.58 -5.88 9.67
C TYR A 126 -1.56 -6.97 9.32
N ILE A 127 -1.60 -8.05 10.08
CA ILE A 127 -2.54 -9.17 9.93
C ILE A 127 -3.27 -9.33 11.25
N TYR A 128 -4.60 -9.25 11.20
CA TYR A 128 -5.41 -9.40 12.40
C TYR A 128 -5.42 -10.85 12.85
N CYS A 129 -5.32 -11.06 14.16
CA CYS A 129 -5.46 -12.37 14.78
C CYS A 129 -6.55 -12.35 15.85
N ASN A 130 -7.04 -13.54 16.20
CA ASN A 130 -7.94 -13.70 17.33
C ASN A 130 -7.23 -13.35 18.64
N LYS A 131 -8.01 -12.89 19.62
CA LYS A 131 -7.54 -12.66 21.00
C LYS A 131 -7.01 -13.98 21.58
N SER A 132 -5.88 -13.89 22.28
CA SER A 132 -5.30 -15.05 22.97
C SER A 132 -5.91 -15.28 24.33
N GLU A 133 -5.92 -16.53 24.75
CA GLU A 133 -6.10 -16.92 26.15
C GLU A 133 -4.80 -16.72 26.96
N ASP A 134 -3.63 -16.73 26.30
CA ASP A 134 -2.36 -16.32 26.93
C ASP A 134 -2.33 -14.79 27.08
N HIS A 135 -2.45 -14.33 28.33
CA HIS A 135 -2.45 -12.91 28.66
C HIS A 135 -1.18 -12.15 28.24
N LYS A 136 -0.01 -12.80 28.23
CA LYS A 136 1.23 -12.17 27.77
C LYS A 136 1.16 -11.95 26.27
N PHE A 137 0.86 -13.00 25.51
CA PHE A 137 0.74 -12.94 24.07
C PHE A 137 -0.41 -12.02 23.61
N GLN A 138 -1.50 -11.99 24.36
CA GLN A 138 -2.61 -11.06 24.17
C GLN A 138 -2.14 -9.60 24.22
N LYS A 139 -1.32 -9.23 25.21
CA LYS A 139 -0.78 -7.87 25.36
C LYS A 139 0.22 -7.53 24.25
N GLU A 140 1.05 -8.49 23.84
CA GLU A 140 2.04 -8.31 22.78
C GLU A 140 1.40 -8.07 21.41
N THR A 141 0.31 -8.77 21.10
CA THR A 141 -0.42 -8.65 19.84
C THR A 141 -1.41 -7.48 19.81
N TYR A 142 -1.75 -6.87 20.95
CA TYR A 142 -2.71 -5.76 20.96
C TYR A 142 -2.08 -4.45 20.45
N SER A 143 -2.63 -3.91 19.37
CA SER A 143 -2.26 -2.59 18.86
C SER A 143 -3.18 -1.52 19.43
N GLY A 144 -2.63 -0.60 20.21
CA GLY A 144 -3.38 0.55 20.75
C GLY A 144 -3.96 1.46 19.65
N GLN A 145 -3.22 1.64 18.55
CA GLN A 145 -3.66 2.47 17.42
C GLN A 145 -4.86 1.86 16.66
N LYS A 146 -4.88 0.53 16.51
CA LYS A 146 -5.94 -0.19 15.77
C LYS A 146 -7.03 -0.76 16.67
N CYS A 147 -6.87 -0.65 18.00
CA CYS A 147 -7.74 -1.23 19.02
C CYS A 147 -8.05 -2.73 18.81
N HIS A 148 -7.10 -3.48 18.23
CA HIS A 148 -7.28 -4.87 17.81
C HIS A 148 -6.00 -5.69 17.99
N HIS A 149 -6.15 -7.02 18.10
CA HIS A 149 -5.03 -7.96 18.09
C HIS A 149 -4.54 -8.19 16.65
N LEU A 150 -3.24 -8.02 16.43
CA LEU A 150 -2.58 -8.16 15.15
C LEU A 150 -1.09 -8.47 15.32
N VAL A 151 -0.49 -8.96 14.24
CA VAL A 151 0.96 -8.96 14.03
C VAL A 151 1.29 -8.00 12.89
N LYS A 152 2.50 -7.44 12.90
CA LYS A 152 2.97 -6.47 11.91
C LYS A 152 4.07 -7.03 11.03
N PHE A 153 4.18 -6.48 9.84
CA PHE A 153 5.26 -6.73 8.89
C PHE A 153 5.70 -5.40 8.31
N MET A 154 6.99 -5.27 8.03
CA MET A 154 7.56 -4.12 7.34
C MET A 154 7.78 -4.48 5.88
N SER A 155 7.05 -3.82 4.98
CA SER A 155 7.28 -3.94 3.54
C SER A 155 8.43 -3.04 3.14
N ILE A 156 9.40 -3.60 2.42
CA ILE A 156 10.43 -2.84 1.71
C ILE A 156 10.17 -3.02 0.22
N VAL A 157 9.92 -1.93 -0.49
CA VAL A 157 9.38 -1.94 -1.86
C VAL A 157 10.22 -1.02 -2.75
N LEU A 158 10.51 -1.48 -3.96
CA LEU A 158 11.18 -0.70 -5.00
C LEU A 158 10.18 0.26 -5.68
N PRO A 159 10.66 1.31 -6.38
CA PRO A 159 9.79 2.38 -6.84
C PRO A 159 8.72 2.01 -7.87
N ASP A 160 8.89 0.91 -8.60
CA ASP A 160 7.87 0.34 -9.50
C ASP A 160 6.83 -0.54 -8.79
N GLY A 161 6.93 -0.64 -7.47
CA GLY A 161 6.09 -1.44 -6.59
C GLY A 161 6.55 -2.88 -6.43
N TYR A 162 7.71 -3.30 -6.95
CA TYR A 162 8.27 -4.63 -6.67
C TYR A 162 8.59 -4.76 -5.17
N VAL A 163 8.14 -5.83 -4.52
CA VAL A 163 8.38 -6.01 -3.07
C VAL A 163 9.75 -6.62 -2.90
N PHE A 164 10.70 -5.86 -2.38
CA PHE A 164 12.04 -6.37 -2.20
C PHE A 164 12.11 -7.38 -1.04
N ASP A 165 11.56 -7.01 0.12
CA ASP A 165 11.31 -7.95 1.21
C ASP A 165 10.08 -7.56 2.05
N LEU A 166 9.62 -8.49 2.88
CA LEU A 166 8.52 -8.31 3.81
C LEU A 166 8.92 -8.91 5.16
N ILE A 167 9.46 -8.07 6.04
CA ILE A 167 10.15 -8.50 7.26
C ILE A 167 9.16 -8.58 8.42
N GLY A 168 9.24 -9.68 9.19
CA GLY A 168 8.41 -9.91 10.38
C GLY A 168 8.30 -11.40 10.72
N PRO A 169 7.30 -11.80 11.51
CA PRO A 169 6.30 -10.96 12.14
C PRO A 169 6.86 -10.17 13.35
N PHE A 170 6.35 -8.96 13.53
CA PHE A 170 6.54 -8.15 14.74
C PHE A 170 5.26 -8.10 15.58
N ASN A 171 5.43 -7.83 16.87
CA ASN A 171 4.32 -7.70 17.81
C ASN A 171 3.43 -6.49 17.49
N GLY A 172 2.11 -6.63 17.67
CA GLY A 172 1.14 -5.58 17.32
C GLY A 172 1.24 -4.30 18.15
N LYS A 173 1.82 -4.38 19.35
CA LYS A 173 2.12 -3.22 20.20
C LYS A 173 3.25 -2.33 19.67
N GLU A 174 4.12 -2.88 18.82
CA GLU A 174 5.31 -2.18 18.32
C GLU A 174 4.88 -1.18 17.24
N ASN A 175 5.38 0.06 17.32
CA ASN A 175 5.14 1.06 16.28
C ASN A 175 6.13 0.88 15.13
N ASP A 176 5.86 1.56 14.02
CA ASP A 176 6.62 1.33 12.78
C ASP A 176 8.06 1.86 12.91
N ALA A 177 8.28 2.93 13.69
CA ALA A 177 9.62 3.43 14.02
C ALA A 177 10.46 2.40 14.79
N LYS A 178 9.91 1.74 15.81
CA LYS A 178 10.62 0.72 16.60
C LYS A 178 10.90 -0.54 15.80
N ILE A 179 9.96 -0.96 14.95
CA ILE A 179 10.18 -2.07 14.01
C ILE A 179 11.31 -1.74 13.04
N SER A 180 11.28 -0.56 12.43
CA SER A 180 12.31 -0.13 11.48
C SER A 180 13.67 -0.04 12.14
N LYS A 181 13.74 0.51 13.35
CA LYS A 181 15.00 0.58 14.11
C LYS A 181 15.60 -0.81 14.34
N ALA A 182 14.79 -1.79 14.74
CA ALA A 182 15.25 -3.16 14.90
C ALA A 182 15.77 -3.78 13.60
N ILE A 183 15.16 -3.46 12.45
CA ILE A 183 15.63 -3.91 11.13
C ILE A 183 16.96 -3.24 10.78
N LEU A 184 17.09 -1.94 11.01
CA LEU A 184 18.33 -1.18 10.77
C LEU A 184 19.48 -1.64 11.68
N GLU A 185 19.20 -1.96 12.94
CA GLU A 185 20.20 -2.48 13.88
C GLU A 185 20.72 -3.87 13.49
N MET A 186 19.89 -4.69 12.83
CA MET A 186 20.34 -5.97 12.29
C MET A 186 21.26 -5.79 11.08
N ASN A 187 21.12 -4.69 10.32
CA ASN A 187 21.88 -4.12 9.18
C ASN A 187 22.47 -5.04 8.09
N ASP A 188 22.91 -6.25 8.41
CA ASP A 188 23.74 -7.10 7.56
C ASP A 188 23.13 -7.27 6.16
N ASP A 189 21.83 -7.52 6.08
CA ASP A 189 21.13 -7.73 4.82
C ASP A 189 20.89 -6.43 4.02
N LEU A 190 20.62 -5.31 4.68
CA LEU A 190 20.43 -4.01 4.01
C LEU A 190 21.73 -3.50 3.39
N SER A 191 22.85 -3.70 4.09
CA SER A 191 24.18 -3.31 3.61
C SER A 191 24.61 -4.07 2.35
N MET A 192 23.96 -5.19 2.01
CA MET A 192 24.23 -5.94 0.78
C MET A 192 23.72 -5.23 -0.48
N ILE A 193 22.74 -4.33 -0.33
CA ILE A 193 22.10 -3.65 -1.45
C ILE A 193 22.16 -2.13 -1.36
N CYS A 194 22.13 -1.57 -0.15
CA CYS A 194 22.14 -0.13 0.08
C CYS A 194 23.54 0.42 0.32
N GLU A 195 23.77 1.64 -0.15
CA GLU A 195 24.99 2.42 0.02
C GLU A 195 24.65 3.79 0.62
N ALA A 196 25.64 4.47 1.20
CA ALA A 196 25.46 5.85 1.65
C ALA A 196 25.04 6.75 0.47
N GLY A 197 24.07 7.64 0.70
CA GLY A 197 23.44 8.48 -0.31
C GLY A 197 22.22 7.84 -1.00
N ASP A 198 21.87 6.59 -0.68
CA ASP A 198 20.61 5.99 -1.12
C ASP A 198 19.41 6.59 -0.39
N THR A 199 18.28 6.66 -1.10
CA THR A 199 17.05 7.27 -0.62
C THR A 199 16.13 6.28 0.09
N GLN A 200 15.64 6.64 1.28
CA GLN A 200 14.68 5.88 2.06
C GLN A 200 13.39 6.68 2.18
N ILE A 201 12.36 6.24 1.45
CA ILE A 201 11.07 6.91 1.37
C ILE A 201 10.13 6.29 2.42
N VAL A 202 9.68 7.11 3.37
CA VAL A 202 8.90 6.64 4.52
C VAL A 202 7.67 7.51 4.75
N ASP A 203 6.69 7.00 5.52
CA ASP A 203 5.57 7.82 6.00
C ASP A 203 5.94 8.60 7.28
N ARG A 204 5.10 9.57 7.66
CA ARG A 204 5.28 10.40 8.86
C ARG A 204 5.42 9.61 10.16
N GLY A 205 4.89 8.39 10.22
CA GLY A 205 5.03 7.49 11.36
C GLY A 205 6.46 7.04 11.68
N PHE A 206 7.41 7.31 10.77
CA PHE A 206 8.83 6.91 10.87
C PHE A 206 9.72 8.05 11.39
N ARG A 207 9.15 9.21 11.76
CA ARG A 207 9.91 10.37 12.26
C ARG A 207 10.93 10.00 13.34
N ASP A 208 10.53 9.18 14.30
CA ASP A 208 11.35 8.87 15.47
C ASP A 208 12.50 7.88 15.13
N VAL A 209 12.57 7.37 13.89
CA VAL A 209 13.66 6.53 13.36
C VAL A 209 14.44 7.20 12.22
N ALA A 210 14.03 8.38 11.75
CA ALA A 210 14.70 9.08 10.64
C ALA A 210 16.20 9.27 10.89
N GLY A 211 16.58 9.71 12.10
CA GLY A 211 18.00 9.87 12.47
C GLY A 211 18.81 8.58 12.40
N ALA A 212 18.21 7.41 12.62
CA ALA A 212 18.91 6.13 12.49
C ALA A 212 19.20 5.76 11.03
N PHE A 213 18.35 6.19 10.09
CA PHE A 213 18.65 6.06 8.66
C PHE A 213 19.77 7.03 8.25
N GLU A 214 19.73 8.27 8.73
CA GLU A 214 20.74 9.29 8.45
C GLU A 214 22.12 8.92 9.02
N GLU A 215 22.17 8.28 10.21
CA GLU A 215 23.40 7.74 10.80
C GLU A 215 24.05 6.65 9.94
N LEU A 216 23.26 5.92 9.15
CA LEU A 216 23.74 4.95 8.15
C LEU A 216 24.12 5.60 6.82
N GLY A 217 24.00 6.93 6.72
CA GLY A 217 24.34 7.72 5.54
C GLY A 217 23.24 7.76 4.49
N PHE A 218 22.01 7.37 4.80
CA PHE A 218 20.90 7.41 3.86
C PHE A 218 20.21 8.78 3.81
N ASP A 219 19.66 9.12 2.64
CA ASP A 219 18.78 10.27 2.46
C ASP A 219 17.33 9.90 2.77
N VAL A 220 16.70 10.54 3.75
CA VAL A 220 15.35 10.17 4.21
C VAL A 220 14.32 11.13 3.63
N GLN A 221 13.39 10.58 2.85
CA GLN A 221 12.30 11.34 2.23
C GLN A 221 10.98 11.01 2.93
N MET A 222 10.37 12.01 3.56
CA MET A 222 9.17 11.87 4.37
C MET A 222 8.24 13.08 4.19
N PRO A 223 6.90 12.91 4.22
CA PRO A 223 5.99 14.04 4.19
C PRO A 223 6.20 14.99 5.37
N SER A 224 6.09 16.30 5.13
CA SER A 224 6.31 17.33 6.14
C SER A 224 5.25 17.29 7.26
N PHE A 225 5.66 17.75 8.45
CA PHE A 225 4.77 17.89 9.61
C PHE A 225 4.16 19.29 9.66
N LEU A 226 2.93 19.37 10.16
CA LEU A 226 2.38 20.66 10.56
C LEU A 226 3.13 21.15 11.79
N GLU A 227 3.60 22.39 11.74
CA GLU A 227 4.15 23.04 12.92
C GLU A 227 3.10 23.17 14.02
N LYS A 228 3.56 23.24 15.27
CA LYS A 228 2.66 23.34 16.42
C LYS A 228 1.84 24.63 16.33
N GLY A 229 0.52 24.49 16.18
CA GLY A 229 -0.41 25.61 16.06
C GLY A 229 -0.69 26.04 14.61
N ALA A 230 0.05 25.51 13.63
CA ALA A 230 -0.25 25.71 12.22
C ALA A 230 -1.50 24.90 11.80
N LYS A 231 -2.35 25.51 10.98
CA LYS A 231 -3.54 24.84 10.42
C LYS A 231 -3.27 24.17 9.07
N GLN A 232 -2.21 24.58 8.37
CA GLN A 232 -1.84 24.11 7.03
C GLN A 232 -0.31 24.09 6.90
N LEU A 233 0.20 23.30 5.95
CA LEU A 233 1.61 23.30 5.56
C LEU A 233 1.93 24.55 4.76
N GLU A 234 3.18 24.99 4.84
CA GLU A 234 3.69 25.99 3.90
C GLU A 234 3.70 25.44 2.48
N THR A 235 3.68 26.33 1.49
CA THR A 235 3.59 25.93 0.06
C THR A 235 4.75 25.02 -0.35
N GLU A 236 5.96 25.32 0.11
CA GLU A 236 7.16 24.54 -0.14
C GLU A 236 7.06 23.14 0.46
N GLN A 237 6.77 23.04 1.76
CA GLN A 237 6.53 21.77 2.47
C GLN A 237 5.42 20.92 1.82
N ALA A 238 4.34 21.57 1.37
CA ALA A 238 3.26 20.90 0.67
C ALA A 238 3.72 20.33 -0.69
N ASN A 239 4.60 21.04 -1.40
CA ASN A 239 5.16 20.58 -2.66
C ASN A 239 6.17 19.43 -2.46
N GLU A 240 7.04 19.49 -1.45
CA GLU A 240 7.94 18.38 -1.07
C GLU A 240 7.14 17.12 -0.72
N THR A 241 6.09 17.31 0.08
CA THR A 241 5.15 16.23 0.45
C THR A 241 4.53 15.59 -0.79
N ARG A 242 4.21 16.35 -1.84
CA ARG A 242 3.65 15.80 -3.09
C ARG A 242 4.64 14.89 -3.83
N MET A 243 5.94 15.23 -3.86
CA MET A 243 6.96 14.41 -4.50
C MET A 243 7.14 13.08 -3.75
N THR A 244 7.23 13.16 -2.41
CA THR A 244 7.33 11.98 -1.54
C THR A 244 6.11 11.07 -1.68
N THR A 245 4.90 11.64 -1.58
CA THR A 245 3.65 10.86 -1.68
C THR A 245 3.43 10.28 -3.09
N LYS A 246 3.85 10.99 -4.15
CA LYS A 246 3.80 10.50 -5.53
C LYS A 246 4.76 9.33 -5.80
N SER A 247 5.84 9.19 -5.05
CA SER A 247 6.72 8.02 -5.14
C SER A 247 6.26 6.89 -4.22
N ARG A 248 5.73 7.21 -3.03
CA ARG A 248 5.33 6.21 -2.02
C ARG A 248 4.11 5.38 -2.41
N TRP A 249 3.14 5.91 -3.17
CA TRP A 249 1.83 5.26 -3.42
C TRP A 249 1.90 3.79 -3.90
N VAL A 250 2.99 3.36 -4.54
CA VAL A 250 3.17 1.99 -5.02
C VAL A 250 3.15 0.96 -3.88
N VAL A 251 3.58 1.33 -2.67
CA VAL A 251 3.52 0.45 -1.49
C VAL A 251 2.07 0.22 -1.05
N GLU A 252 1.23 1.25 -1.11
CA GLU A 252 -0.20 1.15 -0.82
C GLU A 252 -0.91 0.27 -1.86
N SER A 253 -0.50 0.38 -3.14
CA SER A 253 -0.96 -0.51 -4.20
C SER A 253 -0.59 -1.97 -3.92
N PHE A 254 0.63 -2.24 -3.44
CA PHE A 254 1.02 -3.58 -2.99
C PHE A 254 0.14 -4.08 -1.84
N HIS A 255 -0.01 -3.30 -0.76
CA HIS A 255 -0.84 -3.70 0.38
C HIS A 255 -2.29 -3.97 -0.04
N SER A 256 -2.86 -3.13 -0.91
CA SER A 256 -4.21 -3.33 -1.45
C SER A 256 -4.35 -4.67 -2.18
N GLN A 257 -3.36 -5.06 -2.99
CA GLN A 257 -3.35 -6.37 -3.65
C GLN A 257 -3.18 -7.52 -2.66
N PHE A 258 -2.26 -7.38 -1.72
CA PHE A 258 -2.02 -8.36 -0.67
C PHE A 258 -3.31 -8.65 0.12
N LYS A 259 -4.07 -7.60 0.46
CA LYS A 259 -5.37 -7.70 1.14
C LYS A 259 -6.52 -8.28 0.30
N LYS A 260 -6.31 -8.59 -0.99
CA LYS A 260 -7.29 -9.34 -1.79
C LYS A 260 -7.35 -10.82 -1.44
N TRP A 261 -6.37 -11.35 -0.70
CA TRP A 261 -6.43 -12.68 -0.13
C TRP A 261 -7.11 -12.58 1.23
N ARG A 262 -8.33 -13.13 1.32
CA ARG A 262 -9.21 -12.99 2.50
C ARG A 262 -8.53 -13.46 3.78
N PHE A 263 -7.67 -14.46 3.68
CA PHE A 263 -6.90 -14.95 4.82
C PHE A 263 -6.07 -13.84 5.49
N PHE A 264 -5.56 -12.87 4.74
CA PHE A 264 -4.74 -11.78 5.28
C PHE A 264 -5.51 -10.48 5.56
N SER A 265 -6.78 -10.38 5.14
CA SER A 265 -7.65 -9.24 5.45
C SER A 265 -8.61 -9.50 6.61
N GLU A 266 -8.89 -10.78 6.91
CA GLU A 266 -9.74 -11.21 8.03
C GLU A 266 -8.92 -11.58 9.27
N ARG A 267 -9.62 -11.84 10.38
CA ARG A 267 -9.00 -12.34 11.61
C ARG A 267 -8.64 -13.82 11.45
N ILE A 268 -7.37 -14.16 11.65
CA ILE A 268 -6.89 -15.56 11.61
C ILE A 268 -6.83 -16.19 13.01
N SER A 269 -6.91 -17.53 13.04
CA SER A 269 -6.62 -18.30 14.26
C SER A 269 -5.16 -18.10 14.68
N GLN A 270 -4.91 -18.19 15.98
CA GLN A 270 -3.58 -18.06 16.55
C GLN A 270 -2.63 -19.17 16.09
N ASP A 271 -3.16 -20.35 15.77
CA ASP A 271 -2.38 -21.49 15.27
C ASP A 271 -1.63 -21.16 13.97
N PHE A 272 -2.14 -20.21 13.18
CA PHE A 272 -1.47 -19.77 11.96
C PHE A 272 -0.30 -18.82 12.21
N LEU A 273 -0.22 -18.19 13.38
CA LEU A 273 0.86 -17.24 13.69
C LEU A 273 2.23 -17.91 13.73
N VAL A 274 2.30 -19.20 14.04
CA VAL A 274 3.56 -19.98 14.01
C VAL A 274 4.17 -20.02 12.61
N ASN A 275 3.34 -20.00 11.56
CA ASN A 275 3.79 -20.08 10.17
C ASN A 275 3.40 -18.83 9.36
N ILE A 276 3.04 -17.73 10.03
CA ILE A 276 2.50 -16.56 9.32
C ILE A 276 3.55 -15.93 8.41
N ASP A 277 4.82 -15.89 8.82
CA ASP A 277 5.93 -15.46 7.98
C ASP A 277 5.95 -16.21 6.64
N VAL A 278 5.96 -17.55 6.71
CA VAL A 278 5.98 -18.44 5.55
C VAL A 278 4.84 -18.10 4.59
N LEU A 279 3.63 -17.94 5.11
CA LEU A 279 2.44 -17.65 4.28
C LEU A 279 2.52 -16.27 3.62
N VAL A 280 2.93 -15.26 4.39
CA VAL A 280 3.02 -13.86 3.97
C VAL A 280 4.09 -13.69 2.89
N ARG A 281 5.30 -14.20 3.15
CA ARG A 281 6.42 -14.14 2.21
C ARG A 281 6.15 -14.97 0.96
N THR A 282 5.51 -16.14 1.08
CA THR A 282 5.12 -16.95 -0.09
C THR A 282 4.14 -16.19 -1.01
N LEU A 283 3.15 -15.49 -0.43
CA LEU A 283 2.24 -14.67 -1.25
C LEU A 283 2.99 -13.49 -1.90
N ALA A 284 3.83 -12.78 -1.16
CA ALA A 284 4.61 -11.65 -1.68
C ALA A 284 5.52 -12.08 -2.84
N ALA A 285 6.31 -13.14 -2.64
CA ALA A 285 7.18 -13.73 -3.66
C ALA A 285 6.39 -14.21 -4.89
N SER A 286 5.23 -14.84 -4.69
CA SER A 286 4.34 -15.24 -5.79
C SER A 286 3.77 -14.03 -6.55
N LEU A 287 3.45 -12.94 -5.85
CA LEU A 287 3.00 -11.71 -6.51
C LEU A 287 4.12 -11.12 -7.37
N ASN A 288 5.36 -11.07 -6.87
CA ASN A 288 6.50 -10.62 -7.66
C ASN A 288 6.76 -11.49 -8.89
N LYS A 289 6.73 -12.81 -8.74
CA LYS A 289 7.00 -13.76 -9.85
C LYS A 289 5.95 -13.69 -10.95
N TYR A 290 4.67 -13.63 -10.58
CA TYR A 290 3.58 -13.92 -11.51
C TYR A 290 2.73 -12.71 -11.91
N ARG A 291 2.90 -11.56 -11.26
CA ARG A 291 2.23 -10.32 -11.66
C ARG A 291 3.17 -9.44 -12.47
N PRO A 292 2.65 -8.68 -13.44
CA PRO A 292 3.45 -7.64 -14.06
C PRO A 292 3.90 -6.62 -13.01
N ARG A 293 4.95 -5.86 -13.35
CA ARG A 293 5.39 -4.70 -12.57
C ARG A 293 4.18 -3.80 -12.27
N ARG A 294 4.08 -3.32 -11.03
CA ARG A 294 2.89 -2.60 -10.58
C ARG A 294 2.80 -1.23 -11.25
N PHE A 295 3.95 -0.63 -11.52
CA PHE A 295 4.04 0.66 -12.17
C PHE A 295 5.31 0.77 -13.02
N HIS A 296 5.19 0.77 -14.34
CA HIS A 296 6.37 0.91 -15.20
C HIS A 296 7.00 2.30 -15.11
N GLY A 297 6.17 3.35 -15.01
CA GLY A 297 6.56 4.71 -14.65
C GLY A 297 7.70 5.35 -15.44
N LYS A 298 8.07 4.83 -16.61
CA LYS A 298 9.21 5.27 -17.43
C LYS A 298 8.80 5.76 -18.83
N SER A 299 7.51 6.03 -19.05
CA SER A 299 7.07 6.58 -20.33
C SER A 299 7.59 8.03 -20.50
N PRO A 300 7.72 8.53 -21.74
CA PRO A 300 8.03 9.95 -21.98
C PRO A 300 7.06 10.90 -21.26
N ASP A 301 5.78 10.52 -21.18
CA ASP A 301 4.75 11.28 -20.46
C ASP A 301 4.98 11.29 -18.95
N ASP A 302 5.45 10.19 -18.36
CA ASP A 302 5.82 10.14 -16.94
C ASP A 302 7.00 11.08 -16.63
N TYR A 303 8.03 11.11 -17.48
CA TYR A 303 9.14 12.07 -17.33
C TYR A 303 8.69 13.50 -17.52
N ALA A 304 7.82 13.77 -18.49
CA ALA A 304 7.26 15.10 -18.71
C ALA A 304 6.45 15.56 -17.49
N LEU A 305 5.64 14.68 -16.90
CA LEU A 305 4.86 14.98 -15.70
C LEU A 305 5.75 15.16 -14.47
N ALA A 306 6.73 14.28 -14.25
CA ALA A 306 7.69 14.41 -13.14
C ALA A 306 8.48 15.73 -13.25
N THR A 307 9.00 16.05 -14.43
CA THR A 307 9.70 17.32 -14.70
C THR A 307 8.78 18.51 -14.45
N LYS A 308 7.52 18.45 -14.91
CA LYS A 308 6.52 19.49 -14.64
C LYS A 308 6.26 19.66 -13.15
N MET A 309 6.16 18.57 -12.38
CA MET A 309 6.00 18.63 -10.93
C MET A 309 7.19 19.31 -10.26
N LEU A 310 8.43 18.99 -10.69
CA LEU A 310 9.65 19.60 -10.16
C LEU A 310 9.76 21.09 -10.53
N LEU A 311 9.41 21.47 -11.76
CA LEU A 311 9.36 22.88 -12.18
C LEU A 311 8.32 23.67 -11.39
N MET A 312 7.14 23.07 -11.14
CA MET A 312 6.07 23.70 -10.36
C MET A 312 6.41 23.79 -8.88
N HIS A 313 7.22 22.88 -8.33
CA HIS A 313 7.70 22.93 -6.95
C HIS A 313 8.49 24.23 -6.69
N ASN A 314 9.34 24.63 -7.63
CA ASN A 314 10.14 25.87 -7.54
C ASN A 314 9.38 27.14 -7.95
N LYS A 315 8.14 27.03 -8.44
CA LYS A 315 7.37 28.17 -8.93
C LYS A 315 6.51 28.75 -7.80
N THR A 316 6.69 30.04 -7.52
CA THR A 316 5.79 30.75 -6.62
C THR A 316 4.37 30.75 -7.18
N SER A 317 3.40 30.36 -6.35
CA SER A 317 2.00 30.41 -6.72
C SER A 317 1.57 31.87 -6.92
N GLN A 318 0.96 32.19 -8.07
CA GLN A 318 0.39 33.52 -8.31
C GLN A 318 -0.64 33.89 -7.24
N LEU A 319 -1.46 32.92 -6.79
CA LEU A 319 -2.41 33.14 -5.71
C LEU A 319 -1.70 33.46 -4.38
N GLN A 320 -0.55 32.83 -4.10
CA GLN A 320 0.25 33.16 -2.92
C GLN A 320 0.79 34.59 -2.99
N GLN A 321 1.23 35.05 -4.16
CA GLN A 321 1.65 36.44 -4.36
C GLN A 321 0.51 37.42 -4.08
N VAL A 322 -0.66 37.19 -4.68
CA VAL A 322 -1.87 38.04 -4.50
C VAL A 322 -2.32 38.08 -3.04
N ILE A 323 -2.24 36.96 -2.31
CA ILE A 323 -2.52 36.92 -0.87
C ILE A 323 -1.47 37.71 -0.07
N SER A 324 -0.19 37.51 -0.36
CA SER A 324 0.91 38.17 0.36
C SER A 324 0.93 39.70 0.17
N GLN A 325 0.47 40.18 -0.99
CA GLN A 325 0.34 41.60 -1.31
C GLN A 325 -0.92 42.23 -0.68
N GLY A 326 -1.79 41.43 -0.05
CA GLY A 326 -3.03 41.90 0.59
C GLY A 326 -4.17 42.20 -0.39
N ASP A 327 -4.00 41.85 -1.66
CA ASP A 327 -4.98 42.07 -2.72
C ASP A 327 -6.18 41.13 -2.56
N LEU A 328 -5.93 39.90 -2.11
CA LEU A 328 -6.96 38.98 -1.64
C LEU A 328 -7.18 39.10 -0.13
N SER A 329 -8.39 39.49 0.28
CA SER A 329 -8.79 39.50 1.69
C SER A 329 -10.00 38.58 1.91
N LEU A 330 -9.95 37.80 3.00
CA LEU A 330 -11.09 37.01 3.46
C LEU A 330 -12.33 37.85 3.78
N ARG A 331 -12.15 39.16 4.02
CA ARG A 331 -13.19 40.13 4.40
C ARG A 331 -13.69 41.02 3.24
N LYS A 332 -13.04 41.00 2.06
CA LYS A 332 -13.47 41.79 0.89
C LYS A 332 -14.61 41.08 0.13
N ASN A 333 -15.36 41.83 -0.68
CA ASN A 333 -16.59 41.40 -1.37
C ASN A 333 -16.44 40.12 -2.22
N TRP A 334 -17.04 39.02 -1.75
CA TRP A 334 -17.17 37.75 -2.45
C TRP A 334 -18.61 37.60 -2.97
N LYS A 335 -18.79 37.13 -4.21
CA LYS A 335 -20.11 36.96 -4.83
C LYS A 335 -20.47 35.47 -4.88
N ASN A 336 -21.60 35.08 -4.28
CA ASN A 336 -22.07 33.69 -4.32
C ASN A 336 -22.42 33.26 -5.74
N ILE A 337 -21.86 32.13 -6.20
CA ILE A 337 -22.08 31.58 -7.54
C ILE A 337 -23.50 31.04 -7.72
N VAL A 338 -24.14 30.59 -6.62
CA VAL A 338 -25.51 30.04 -6.63
C VAL A 338 -26.56 31.07 -7.10
N HIS A 339 -26.22 32.36 -7.10
CA HIS A 339 -27.09 33.43 -7.61
C HIS A 339 -26.79 33.85 -9.06
N PHE A 340 -25.84 33.20 -9.75
CA PHE A 340 -25.56 33.51 -11.15
C PHE A 340 -26.46 32.72 -12.09
N ASP A 341 -27.10 33.44 -13.00
CA ASP A 341 -27.74 32.88 -14.17
C ASP A 341 -26.65 32.43 -15.17
N THR A 342 -26.26 31.17 -15.02
CA THR A 342 -25.89 30.22 -16.08
C THR A 342 -24.81 30.52 -17.14
N HIS A 343 -23.84 31.44 -16.98
CA HIS A 343 -22.67 31.53 -17.88
C HIS A 343 -21.32 31.52 -17.14
N PHE A 344 -21.09 30.52 -16.30
CA PHE A 344 -19.75 30.25 -15.75
C PHE A 344 -19.07 29.18 -16.63
N ASP A 345 -18.08 29.60 -17.42
CA ASP A 345 -17.30 28.70 -18.28
C ASP A 345 -16.26 27.96 -17.42
N PHE A 346 -16.65 26.80 -16.89
CA PHE A 346 -15.73 25.93 -16.17
C PHE A 346 -15.15 24.89 -17.14
N PRO A 347 -13.83 24.66 -17.14
CA PRO A 347 -13.20 23.74 -18.08
C PRO A 347 -13.80 22.34 -17.95
N TYR A 348 -14.16 21.75 -19.08
CA TYR A 348 -14.57 20.35 -19.13
C TYR A 348 -13.34 19.47 -18.89
N LEU A 349 -13.26 18.88 -17.69
CA LEU A 349 -12.17 17.98 -17.33
C LEU A 349 -12.49 16.57 -17.82
N THR A 350 -11.64 16.03 -18.70
CA THR A 350 -11.80 14.65 -19.18
C THR A 350 -11.57 13.66 -18.05
N LEU A 351 -12.17 12.46 -18.15
CA LEU A 351 -11.97 11.41 -17.16
C LEU A 351 -10.50 10.98 -17.06
N ASP A 352 -9.76 11.01 -18.17
CA ASP A 352 -8.34 10.66 -18.17
C ASP A 352 -7.51 11.72 -17.46
N PHE A 353 -7.77 13.01 -17.71
CA PHE A 353 -7.16 14.09 -16.93
C PHE A 353 -7.46 13.96 -15.44
N LEU A 354 -8.72 13.68 -15.07
CA LEU A 354 -9.09 13.51 -13.66
C LEU A 354 -8.37 12.32 -13.03
N ARG A 355 -8.24 11.19 -13.75
CA ARG A 355 -7.52 10.01 -13.25
C ARG A 355 -6.05 10.29 -13.00
N GLU A 356 -5.41 11.03 -13.91
CA GLU A 356 -4.04 11.49 -13.76
C GLU A 356 -3.92 12.46 -12.58
N TYR A 357 -4.80 13.45 -12.51
CA TYR A 357 -4.82 14.48 -11.47
C TYR A 357 -5.03 13.89 -10.07
N THR A 358 -5.99 12.97 -9.90
CA THR A 358 -6.27 12.33 -8.61
C THR A 358 -5.37 11.12 -8.34
N CYS A 359 -4.41 10.83 -9.23
CA CYS A 359 -3.52 9.67 -9.13
C CYS A 359 -4.28 8.35 -8.90
N GLY A 360 -5.44 8.19 -9.54
CA GLY A 360 -6.28 7.00 -9.37
C GLY A 360 -7.77 7.27 -9.51
N VAL A 361 -8.57 6.19 -9.42
CA VAL A 361 -10.02 6.24 -9.64
C VAL A 361 -10.85 6.39 -8.37
N TYR A 362 -10.23 6.32 -7.19
CA TYR A 362 -10.96 6.27 -5.92
C TYR A 362 -11.68 7.60 -5.62
N GLN A 363 -10.97 8.72 -5.71
CA GLN A 363 -11.52 10.05 -5.49
C GLN A 363 -12.63 10.37 -6.51
N ILE A 364 -12.46 9.94 -7.77
CA ILE A 364 -13.47 10.09 -8.82
C ILE A 364 -14.74 9.30 -8.49
N LYS A 365 -14.61 8.08 -7.95
CA LYS A 365 -15.79 7.29 -7.53
C LYS A 365 -16.54 7.92 -6.36
N GLN A 366 -15.83 8.60 -5.46
CA GLN A 366 -16.42 9.28 -4.31
C GLN A 366 -16.97 10.67 -4.63
N SER A 367 -16.66 11.24 -5.80
CA SER A 367 -16.99 12.64 -6.10
C SER A 367 -18.50 12.89 -6.12
N SER A 368 -19.30 11.96 -6.66
CA SER A 368 -20.76 12.10 -6.74
C SER A 368 -21.45 12.00 -5.39
N THR A 369 -21.01 11.09 -4.52
CA THR A 369 -21.52 10.95 -3.14
C THR A 369 -21.10 12.13 -2.28
N TYR A 370 -19.88 12.62 -2.45
CA TYR A 370 -19.39 13.83 -1.76
C TYR A 370 -20.15 15.07 -2.20
N ALA A 371 -20.32 15.28 -3.52
CA ALA A 371 -21.10 16.37 -4.06
C ALA A 371 -22.55 16.32 -3.56
N LYS A 372 -23.17 15.13 -3.52
CA LYS A 372 -24.52 14.98 -3.01
C LYS A 372 -24.67 15.39 -1.55
N ALA A 373 -23.78 14.87 -0.70
CA ALA A 373 -23.80 15.16 0.74
C ALA A 373 -23.66 16.67 1.02
N HIS A 374 -22.87 17.39 0.22
CA HIS A 374 -22.54 18.79 0.48
C HIS A 374 -23.34 19.81 -0.33
N LEU A 375 -23.90 19.44 -1.48
CA LEU A 375 -24.65 20.36 -2.36
C LEU A 375 -26.17 20.16 -2.30
N TYR A 376 -26.65 18.95 -1.96
CA TYR A 376 -28.08 18.63 -2.04
C TYR A 376 -28.69 18.24 -0.70
N ASP A 377 -27.95 17.53 0.16
CA ASP A 377 -28.51 17.02 1.43
C ASP A 377 -28.38 18.04 2.58
N HIS A 378 -27.52 19.06 2.45
CA HIS A 378 -27.30 20.12 3.44
C HIS A 378 -27.31 21.50 2.79
N ASP A 379 -28.50 22.09 2.69
CA ASP A 379 -28.71 23.46 2.18
C ASP A 379 -27.87 24.46 3.00
N GLY A 380 -26.81 25.01 2.38
CA GLY A 380 -26.01 26.11 2.93
C GLY A 380 -24.68 25.76 3.62
N GLU A 381 -24.27 24.48 3.70
CA GLU A 381 -22.95 24.13 4.28
C GLU A 381 -21.77 24.32 3.30
N PHE A 382 -22.06 24.36 1.99
CA PHE A 382 -21.07 24.52 0.93
C PHE A 382 -21.39 25.74 0.07
N GLU A 383 -20.53 26.76 0.14
CA GLU A 383 -20.67 27.98 -0.66
C GLU A 383 -19.53 28.08 -1.67
N TYR A 384 -19.88 28.33 -2.94
CA TYR A 384 -18.93 28.76 -3.95
C TYR A 384 -19.07 30.26 -4.16
N GLN A 385 -17.93 30.95 -4.12
CA GLN A 385 -17.87 32.40 -4.20
C GLN A 385 -16.80 32.83 -5.20
N LEU A 386 -17.11 33.78 -6.06
CA LEU A 386 -16.13 34.43 -6.94
C LEU A 386 -15.62 35.71 -6.30
N SER A 387 -14.35 36.01 -6.55
CA SER A 387 -13.82 37.32 -6.20
C SER A 387 -14.51 38.40 -7.04
N SER A 388 -14.88 39.52 -6.42
CA SER A 388 -15.52 40.63 -7.14
C SER A 388 -14.58 41.35 -8.09
N SER A 389 -13.27 41.20 -7.91
CA SER A 389 -12.23 41.90 -8.68
C SER A 389 -11.52 41.00 -9.70
N ASP A 390 -11.70 39.68 -9.61
CA ASP A 390 -11.05 38.70 -10.48
C ASP A 390 -11.93 37.45 -10.59
N ASP A 391 -12.54 37.25 -11.76
CA ASP A 391 -13.46 36.13 -12.01
C ASP A 391 -12.74 34.78 -12.21
N THR A 392 -11.40 34.78 -12.23
CA THR A 392 -10.59 33.55 -12.24
C THR A 392 -10.35 32.98 -10.84
N ILE A 393 -10.64 33.76 -9.79
CA ILE A 393 -10.42 33.36 -8.40
C ILE A 393 -11.72 32.93 -7.74
N LEU A 394 -11.76 31.66 -7.36
CA LEU A 394 -12.88 31.03 -6.68
C LEU A 394 -12.52 30.66 -5.25
N ARG A 395 -13.44 30.95 -4.32
CA ARG A 395 -13.39 30.52 -2.92
C ARG A 395 -14.49 29.50 -2.68
N CYS A 396 -14.10 28.33 -2.18
CA CYS A 396 -15.02 27.35 -1.64
C CYS A 396 -15.01 27.44 -0.12
N ARG A 397 -16.19 27.57 0.50
CA ARG A 397 -16.35 27.43 1.95
C ARG A 397 -17.00 26.09 2.24
N ILE A 398 -16.31 25.29 3.04
CA ILE A 398 -16.83 24.01 3.55
C ILE A 398 -16.93 24.15 5.06
N HIS A 399 -18.14 24.05 5.60
CA HIS A 399 -18.30 23.94 7.04
C HIS A 399 -17.85 22.54 7.51
N SER A 400 -16.76 22.48 8.26
CA SER A 400 -16.31 21.24 8.89
C SER A 400 -17.28 20.88 10.02
N LYS A 401 -17.92 19.69 9.94
CA LYS A 401 -18.74 19.15 11.03
C LYS A 401 -17.94 18.80 12.29
N HIS A 402 -16.61 18.89 12.24
CA HIS A 402 -15.71 18.57 13.35
C HIS A 402 -15.07 19.80 14.01
N SER A 403 -15.54 21.02 13.72
CA SER A 403 -15.16 22.18 14.53
C SER A 403 -15.93 22.17 15.86
N SER A 404 -15.25 21.63 16.87
CA SER A 404 -15.46 21.70 18.33
C SER A 404 -16.77 21.12 18.91
N THR A 405 -16.63 19.95 19.55
CA THR A 405 -17.02 19.88 20.96
C THR A 405 -15.72 19.87 21.77
N SER A 406 -15.75 20.67 22.85
CA SER A 406 -14.68 21.07 23.75
C SER A 406 -13.80 19.95 24.28
#